data_AF-A0A1F8UMP3-F1
#
_entry.id   AF-A0A1F8UMP3-F1
#
_cell.length_a   1.000
_cell.length_b   1.000
_cell.length_c   1.000
_cell.angle_alpha   90.00
_cell.angle_beta   90.00
_cell.angle_gamma   90.00
#
_symmetry.space_group_name_H-M   'P 1'
#
loop_
_entity.id
_entity.type
_entity.pdbx_description
1 polymer ?
#
loop_
_entity_poly.entity_id
_entity_poly.type
_entity_poly.pdbx_seq_one_letter_code
_entity_poly.pdbx_strand_id
1 'polypeptide(L)'
;MKIAFFTDSFFPHVDGVTTYIGVITRALLALGHQVMIVAPRWKGVDIKKVEAFVPGAKNVLVPGVKVFFYPDFKLGTPTTKSAGEVRKFAPDIIHFHTPGFMGFEAALLARLLKVPLITTFHTYYMEPEGLVVLGLKENSVMSRVLQESLWKISEKIHQPCDAVIAPTKYVGKDLKNRWKKTNVQVIPGVVELKSFANHQYRDELRKKYGLSDKEMVFLSSGRLSVEKHYDLLITAFSMILVKYPHARLVFMGDGSVKAGLQYIAKVIGVPKEEVVFALESIQDTVSLYEPIYNDGGDAIYVVDQVKDEKNLAENWLDSLALRESIKKLKGREKNIITLRFFKGKTQMEVADEIGISQAQVSRLEKNALDRIKRSIV
;
A
#
# COMPACT_ATOMS: atom_id res chain seq x y z
N MET A 1 24.74 -6.03 22.00
CA MET A 1 23.60 -6.97 22.20
C MET A 1 23.28 -7.67 20.89
N LYS A 2 22.69 -8.86 20.97
CA LYS A 2 22.18 -9.67 19.87
C LYS A 2 20.66 -9.61 19.85
N ILE A 3 20.08 -9.22 18.72
CA ILE A 3 18.65 -8.99 18.58
C ILE A 3 18.13 -9.86 17.43
N ALA A 4 17.08 -10.65 17.68
CA ALA A 4 16.46 -11.48 16.64
C ALA A 4 15.09 -10.91 16.26
N PHE A 5 14.98 -10.43 15.02
CA PHE A 5 13.76 -9.98 14.40
C PHE A 5 13.00 -11.10 13.72
N PHE A 6 11.67 -11.09 13.89
CA PHE A 6 10.75 -12.02 13.23
C PHE A 6 9.70 -11.25 12.46
N THR A 7 9.51 -11.58 11.19
CA THR A 7 8.53 -10.90 10.34
C THR A 7 8.04 -11.80 9.20
N ASP A 8 6.76 -11.70 8.88
CA ASP A 8 6.11 -12.31 7.71
C ASP A 8 6.13 -11.36 6.50
N SER A 9 6.46 -10.07 6.71
CA SER A 9 6.68 -9.10 5.64
C SER A 9 8.16 -8.72 5.60
N PHE A 10 8.82 -9.08 4.49
CA PHE A 10 10.22 -8.74 4.25
C PHE A 10 10.55 -8.75 2.76
N PHE A 11 11.76 -8.31 2.43
CA PHE A 11 12.30 -8.26 1.07
C PHE A 11 12.04 -9.57 0.28
N PRO A 12 11.61 -9.50 -1.00
CA PRO A 12 11.65 -8.37 -1.92
C PRO A 12 10.47 -7.40 -1.84
N HIS A 13 9.41 -7.75 -1.10
CA HIS A 13 8.26 -6.87 -0.99
C HIS A 13 8.60 -5.72 -0.05
N VAL A 14 8.62 -4.50 -0.58
CA VAL A 14 8.91 -3.30 0.20
C VAL A 14 7.59 -2.63 0.57
N ASP A 15 7.25 -2.72 1.84
CA ASP A 15 6.13 -2.00 2.45
C ASP A 15 6.60 -1.20 3.68
N GLY A 16 5.67 -0.62 4.44
CA GLY A 16 6.00 0.14 5.64
C GLY A 16 6.72 -0.69 6.70
N VAL A 17 6.37 -1.97 6.86
CA VAL A 17 6.99 -2.87 7.84
C VAL A 17 8.41 -3.22 7.41
N THR A 18 8.60 -3.63 6.16
CA THR A 18 9.91 -3.97 5.60
C THR A 18 10.85 -2.77 5.62
N THR A 19 10.35 -1.59 5.27
CA THR A 19 11.12 -0.32 5.34
C THR A 19 11.52 -0.02 6.77
N TYR A 20 10.58 -0.10 7.72
CA TYR A 20 10.85 0.10 9.14
C TYR A 20 11.95 -0.84 9.64
N ILE A 21 11.81 -2.15 9.40
CA ILE A 21 12.79 -3.18 9.78
C ILE A 21 14.17 -2.85 9.19
N GLY A 22 14.24 -2.47 7.92
CA GLY A 22 15.49 -2.07 7.26
C GLY A 22 16.15 -0.88 7.97
N VAL A 23 15.41 0.19 8.23
CA VAL A 23 15.93 1.41 8.89
C VAL A 23 16.39 1.10 10.31
N ILE A 24 15.57 0.44 11.14
CA ILE A 24 15.96 0.13 12.52
C ILE A 24 17.14 -0.84 12.57
N THR A 25 17.23 -1.79 11.65
CA THR A 25 18.34 -2.75 11.65
C THR A 25 19.64 -2.04 11.34
N ARG A 26 19.66 -1.17 10.32
CA ARG A 26 20.86 -0.36 10.00
C ARG A 26 21.27 0.52 11.18
N ALA A 27 20.31 1.15 11.86
CA ALA A 27 20.59 1.97 13.04
C ALA A 27 21.17 1.14 14.19
N LEU A 28 20.62 -0.04 14.48
CA LEU A 28 21.11 -0.93 15.53
C LEU A 28 22.50 -1.50 15.22
N LEU A 29 22.77 -1.87 13.96
CA LEU A 29 24.09 -2.31 13.53
C LEU A 29 25.12 -1.18 13.68
N ALA A 30 24.77 0.05 13.33
CA ALA A 30 25.63 1.23 13.49
C ALA A 30 25.96 1.54 14.96
N LEU A 31 25.08 1.17 15.89
CA LEU A 31 25.31 1.26 17.34
C LEU A 31 26.12 0.06 17.90
N GLY A 32 26.58 -0.86 17.04
CA GLY A 32 27.40 -2.02 17.44
C GLY A 32 26.59 -3.22 17.93
N HIS A 33 25.27 -3.24 17.71
CA HIS A 33 24.45 -4.43 17.96
C HIS A 33 24.61 -5.45 16.82
N GLN A 34 24.29 -6.72 17.10
CA GLN A 34 24.18 -7.76 16.09
C GLN A 34 22.71 -8.05 15.87
N VAL A 35 22.28 -8.13 14.61
CA VAL A 35 20.88 -8.35 14.26
C VAL A 35 20.72 -9.60 13.40
N MET A 36 19.79 -10.47 13.78
CA MET A 36 19.30 -11.57 12.96
C MET A 36 17.88 -11.24 12.49
N ILE A 37 17.54 -11.56 11.24
CA ILE A 37 16.19 -11.42 10.69
C ILE A 37 15.70 -12.79 10.23
N VAL A 38 14.61 -13.27 10.82
CA VAL A 38 13.91 -14.49 10.43
C VAL A 38 12.67 -14.10 9.62
N ALA A 39 12.63 -14.49 8.35
CA ALA A 39 11.60 -14.05 7.41
C ALA A 39 11.28 -15.09 6.32
N PRO A 40 10.10 -15.02 5.65
CA PRO A 40 9.76 -15.89 4.55
C PRO A 40 10.70 -15.75 3.35
N ARG A 41 11.03 -16.88 2.74
CA ARG A 41 11.76 -16.99 1.48
C ARG A 41 10.80 -16.79 0.31
N TRP A 42 11.19 -15.95 -0.64
CA TRP A 42 10.48 -15.76 -1.91
C TRP A 42 11.17 -16.52 -3.05
N LYS A 43 10.38 -17.19 -3.91
CA LYS A 43 10.91 -17.95 -5.04
C LYS A 43 11.48 -16.97 -6.07
N GLY A 44 12.69 -17.23 -6.57
CA GLY A 44 13.35 -16.38 -7.56
C GLY A 44 14.11 -15.18 -6.97
N VAL A 45 14.17 -15.06 -5.64
CA VAL A 45 14.93 -13.98 -4.98
C VAL A 45 16.27 -14.53 -4.52
N ASP A 46 17.35 -13.93 -5.03
CA ASP A 46 18.71 -14.22 -4.61
C ASP A 46 18.91 -13.75 -3.16
N ILE A 47 19.49 -14.62 -2.32
CA ILE A 47 19.87 -14.28 -0.95
C ILE A 47 20.78 -13.05 -0.89
N LYS A 48 21.63 -12.85 -1.90
CA LYS A 48 22.50 -11.67 -1.99
C LYS A 48 21.70 -10.36 -2.05
N LYS A 49 20.53 -10.35 -2.69
CA LYS A 49 19.66 -9.17 -2.73
C LYS A 49 19.05 -8.88 -1.36
N VAL A 50 18.69 -9.93 -0.61
CA VAL A 50 18.20 -9.80 0.77
C VAL A 50 19.30 -9.26 1.68
N GLU A 51 20.53 -9.78 1.56
CA GLU A 51 21.70 -9.32 2.32
C GLU A 51 22.07 -7.87 1.96
N ALA A 52 21.97 -7.50 0.67
CA ALA A 52 22.21 -6.14 0.22
C ALA A 52 21.15 -5.14 0.74
N PHE A 53 19.91 -5.58 0.98
CA PHE A 53 18.88 -4.72 1.56
C PHE A 53 19.23 -4.26 2.98
N VAL A 54 19.88 -5.12 3.78
CA VAL A 54 20.35 -4.81 5.13
C VAL A 54 21.73 -5.39 5.39
N PRO A 55 22.81 -4.75 4.88
CA PRO A 55 24.16 -5.28 5.00
C PRO A 55 24.58 -5.44 6.46
N GLY A 56 25.17 -6.59 6.79
CA GLY A 56 25.64 -6.92 8.16
C GLY A 56 24.60 -7.60 9.06
N ALA A 57 23.33 -7.68 8.64
CA ALA A 57 22.33 -8.49 9.35
C ALA A 57 22.43 -9.98 8.93
N LYS A 58 22.25 -10.90 9.89
CA LYS A 58 22.15 -12.33 9.60
C LYS A 58 20.72 -12.68 9.16
N ASN A 59 20.54 -13.03 7.89
CA ASN A 59 19.23 -13.40 7.34
C ASN A 59 18.98 -14.91 7.44
N VAL A 60 17.86 -15.30 8.03
CA VAL A 60 17.39 -16.69 8.13
C VAL A 60 16.06 -16.80 7.39
N LEU A 61 16.12 -17.29 6.15
CA LEU A 61 14.93 -17.42 5.31
C LEU A 61 14.23 -18.76 5.51
N VAL A 62 12.95 -18.73 5.86
CA VAL A 62 12.11 -19.92 6.05
C VAL A 62 11.17 -20.13 4.85
N PRO A 63 10.66 -21.35 4.58
CA PRO A 63 9.55 -21.50 3.64
C PRO A 63 8.34 -20.68 4.08
N GLY A 64 7.33 -20.56 3.23
CA GLY A 64 6.11 -19.87 3.62
C GLY A 64 4.96 -20.18 2.70
N VAL A 65 3.77 -19.84 3.16
CA VAL A 65 2.50 -20.07 2.46
C VAL A 65 1.98 -18.74 1.95
N LYS A 66 1.67 -18.68 0.65
CA LYS A 66 1.05 -17.49 0.05
C LYS A 66 -0.36 -17.33 0.62
N VAL A 67 -0.72 -16.11 0.97
CA VAL A 67 -2.11 -15.80 1.34
C VAL A 67 -2.88 -15.56 0.04
N PHE A 68 -3.88 -16.39 -0.25
CA PHE A 68 -4.58 -16.41 -1.55
C PHE A 68 -5.15 -15.04 -1.96
N PHE A 69 -5.75 -14.33 -1.00
CA PHE A 69 -6.33 -13.00 -1.21
C PHE A 69 -5.32 -11.86 -1.03
N TYR A 70 -4.09 -12.16 -0.65
CA TYR A 70 -3.04 -11.16 -0.45
C TYR A 70 -1.69 -11.70 -0.98
N PRO A 71 -1.53 -11.78 -2.32
CA PRO A 71 -0.42 -12.50 -2.96
C PRO A 71 0.97 -11.90 -2.69
N ASP A 72 1.03 -10.63 -2.32
CA ASP A 72 2.25 -9.91 -1.90
C ASP A 72 2.65 -10.20 -0.44
N PHE A 73 1.84 -10.99 0.27
CA PHE A 73 2.09 -11.37 1.65
C PHE A 73 2.19 -12.89 1.80
N LYS A 74 3.15 -13.31 2.63
CA LYS A 74 3.50 -14.71 2.80
C LYS A 74 3.68 -15.01 4.27
N LEU A 75 2.92 -15.96 4.79
CA LEU A 75 3.10 -16.42 6.15
C LEU A 75 4.32 -17.34 6.20
N GLY A 76 5.33 -16.97 6.98
CA GLY A 76 6.52 -17.79 7.15
C GLY A 76 6.16 -19.09 7.87
N THR A 77 6.71 -20.22 7.47
CA THR A 77 6.48 -21.49 8.20
C THR A 77 7.59 -21.69 9.21
N PRO A 78 7.29 -21.81 10.52
CA PRO A 78 8.30 -22.12 11.53
C PRO A 78 9.01 -23.42 11.20
N THR A 79 10.33 -23.48 11.39
CA THR A 79 11.13 -24.67 11.09
C THR A 79 12.08 -25.02 12.23
N THR A 80 12.44 -26.30 12.35
CA THR A 80 13.52 -26.71 13.27
C THR A 80 14.86 -26.04 12.92
N LYS A 81 15.08 -25.73 11.64
CA LYS A 81 16.26 -25.00 11.17
C LYS A 81 16.28 -23.56 11.69
N SER A 82 15.18 -22.79 11.57
CA SER A 82 15.10 -21.42 12.09
C SER A 82 15.28 -21.40 13.60
N ALA A 83 14.59 -22.29 14.32
CA ALA A 83 14.79 -22.45 15.77
C ALA A 83 16.25 -22.76 16.14
N GLY A 84 16.90 -23.66 15.40
CA GLY A 84 18.32 -24.00 15.59
C GLY A 84 19.26 -22.82 15.34
N GLU A 85 19.03 -22.05 14.29
CA GLU A 85 19.82 -20.85 13.98
C GLU A 85 19.64 -19.75 15.02
N VAL A 86 18.42 -19.53 15.52
CA VAL A 86 18.12 -18.57 16.58
C VAL A 86 18.80 -19.00 17.89
N ARG A 87 18.73 -20.29 18.24
CA ARG A 87 19.42 -20.82 19.43
C ARG A 87 20.93 -20.65 19.34
N LYS A 88 21.55 -20.91 18.19
CA LYS A 88 23.00 -20.70 17.96
C LYS A 88 23.36 -19.22 18.02
N PHE A 89 22.49 -18.35 17.51
CA PHE A 89 22.70 -16.92 17.58
C PHE A 89 22.71 -16.44 19.04
N ALA A 90 21.89 -17.06 19.90
CA ALA A 90 21.74 -16.71 21.32
C ALA A 90 21.37 -15.22 21.48
N PRO A 91 20.18 -14.81 21.03
CA PRO A 91 19.74 -13.43 21.15
C PRO A 91 19.57 -13.02 22.61
N ASP A 92 19.89 -11.76 22.91
CA ASP A 92 19.56 -11.13 24.19
C ASP A 92 18.08 -10.72 24.22
N ILE A 93 17.49 -10.42 23.05
CA ILE A 93 16.09 -10.00 22.87
C ILE A 93 15.52 -10.60 21.58
N ILE A 94 14.26 -11.02 21.61
CA ILE A 94 13.47 -11.37 20.43
C ILE A 94 12.41 -10.29 20.19
N HIS A 95 12.32 -9.79 18.95
CA HIS A 95 11.39 -8.72 18.60
C HIS A 95 10.65 -9.05 17.30
N PHE A 96 9.32 -9.24 17.36
CA PHE A 96 8.52 -9.51 16.16
C PHE A 96 7.78 -8.28 15.63
N HIS A 97 7.56 -8.25 14.32
CA HIS A 97 6.94 -7.12 13.60
C HIS A 97 5.63 -7.50 12.89
N THR A 98 5.30 -8.78 12.85
CA THR A 98 4.04 -9.28 12.31
C THR A 98 3.47 -10.36 13.21
N PRO A 99 2.14 -10.38 13.41
CA PRO A 99 1.49 -11.42 14.20
C PRO A 99 1.02 -12.61 13.36
N GLY A 100 1.70 -12.87 12.24
CA GLY A 100 1.56 -14.12 11.52
C GLY A 100 2.35 -15.23 12.22
N PHE A 101 2.65 -16.29 11.48
CA PHE A 101 3.35 -17.45 12.01
C PHE A 101 4.75 -17.13 12.54
N MET A 102 5.42 -16.11 12.01
CA MET A 102 6.72 -15.66 12.54
C MET A 102 6.59 -15.01 13.92
N GLY A 103 5.51 -14.28 14.18
CA GLY A 103 5.21 -13.78 15.53
C GLY A 103 5.03 -14.92 16.54
N PHE A 104 4.35 -16.00 16.16
CA PHE A 104 4.12 -17.14 17.05
C PHE A 104 5.41 -17.90 17.34
N GLU A 105 6.25 -18.11 16.31
CA GLU A 105 7.58 -18.69 16.49
C GLU A 105 8.45 -17.83 17.40
N ALA A 106 8.42 -16.50 17.23
CA ALA A 106 9.12 -15.56 18.10
C ALA A 106 8.70 -15.71 19.57
N ALA A 107 7.39 -15.72 19.84
CA ALA A 107 6.86 -15.88 21.19
C ALA A 107 7.24 -17.22 21.82
N LEU A 108 7.17 -18.31 21.05
CA LEU A 108 7.57 -19.63 21.51
C LEU A 108 9.07 -19.68 21.85
N LEU A 109 9.92 -19.18 20.94
CA LEU A 109 11.37 -19.20 21.13
C LEU A 109 11.82 -18.29 22.26
N ALA A 110 11.19 -17.13 22.46
CA ALA A 110 11.47 -16.25 23.59
C ALA A 110 11.23 -16.95 24.93
N ARG A 111 10.11 -17.67 25.03
CA ARG A 111 9.77 -18.48 26.21
C ARG A 111 10.77 -19.63 26.43
N LEU A 112 11.14 -20.36 25.37
CA LEU A 112 12.06 -21.49 25.46
C LEU A 112 13.49 -21.06 25.81
N LEU A 113 13.93 -19.93 25.26
CA LEU A 113 15.27 -19.37 25.50
C LEU A 113 15.33 -18.48 26.75
N LYS A 114 14.18 -18.16 27.35
CA LYS A 114 14.03 -17.28 28.51
C LYS A 114 14.61 -15.88 28.28
N VAL A 115 14.30 -15.31 27.11
CA VAL A 115 14.75 -13.97 26.71
C VAL A 115 13.55 -13.04 26.56
N PRO A 116 13.71 -11.72 26.79
CA PRO A 116 12.63 -10.76 26.62
C PRO A 116 12.03 -10.79 25.21
N LEU A 117 10.70 -10.72 25.16
CA LEU A 117 9.89 -10.66 23.95
C LEU A 117 9.33 -9.25 23.78
N ILE A 118 9.68 -8.62 22.65
CA ILE A 118 9.19 -7.30 22.26
C ILE A 118 8.38 -7.42 20.97
N THR A 119 7.44 -6.52 20.76
CA THR A 119 6.71 -6.42 19.49
C THR A 119 6.50 -4.97 19.09
N THR A 120 6.46 -4.68 17.79
CA THR A 120 5.99 -3.39 17.27
C THR A 120 4.67 -3.57 16.55
N PHE A 121 3.66 -2.83 16.97
CA PHE A 121 2.31 -2.88 16.41
C PHE A 121 2.20 -1.98 15.18
N HIS A 122 2.29 -2.56 13.98
CA HIS A 122 2.32 -1.82 12.70
C HIS A 122 0.95 -1.58 12.07
N THR A 123 0.03 -2.56 12.18
CA THR A 123 -1.17 -2.59 11.33
C THR A 123 -2.38 -3.09 12.09
N TYR A 124 -3.51 -2.42 11.93
CA TYR A 124 -4.84 -2.82 12.39
C TYR A 124 -5.51 -3.82 11.43
N TYR A 125 -4.88 -4.96 11.12
CA TYR A 125 -5.44 -5.94 10.17
C TYR A 125 -6.75 -6.63 10.65
N MET A 126 -7.15 -6.43 11.90
CA MET A 126 -8.41 -6.92 12.49
C MET A 126 -9.56 -5.92 12.32
N GLU A 127 -9.27 -4.66 11.97
CA GLU A 127 -10.31 -3.68 11.70
C GLU A 127 -10.92 -3.94 10.31
N PRO A 128 -12.15 -3.47 10.05
CA PRO A 128 -12.86 -3.73 8.79
C PRO A 128 -12.04 -3.42 7.54
N GLU A 129 -11.28 -2.32 7.54
CA GLU A 129 -10.43 -1.89 6.44
C GLU A 129 -9.28 -2.89 6.21
N GLY A 130 -8.71 -3.40 7.30
CA GLY A 130 -7.70 -4.45 7.27
C GLY A 130 -8.23 -5.76 6.69
N LEU A 131 -9.48 -6.12 6.99
CA LEU A 131 -10.12 -7.29 6.41
C LEU A 131 -10.42 -7.14 4.92
N VAL A 132 -10.74 -5.93 4.46
CA VAL A 132 -10.92 -5.64 3.04
C VAL A 132 -9.61 -5.83 2.28
N VAL A 133 -8.46 -5.43 2.88
CA VAL A 133 -7.13 -5.72 2.32
C VAL A 133 -6.87 -7.23 2.23
N LEU A 134 -7.46 -8.03 3.12
CA LEU A 134 -7.43 -9.50 3.07
C LEU A 134 -8.49 -10.11 2.14
N GLY A 135 -9.17 -9.30 1.31
CA GLY A 135 -10.12 -9.76 0.29
C GLY A 135 -11.50 -10.15 0.80
N LEU A 136 -11.85 -9.77 2.04
CA LEU A 136 -13.14 -10.10 2.63
C LEU A 136 -14.18 -9.00 2.42
N LYS A 137 -15.44 -9.40 2.21
CA LYS A 137 -16.57 -8.47 2.10
C LYS A 137 -16.80 -7.76 3.43
N GLU A 138 -16.78 -6.44 3.37
CA GLU A 138 -17.13 -5.55 4.47
C GLU A 138 -18.53 -5.90 5.02
N ASN A 139 -18.66 -5.95 6.34
CA ASN A 139 -19.93 -6.12 7.07
C ASN A 139 -20.69 -7.44 6.84
N SER A 140 -20.04 -8.50 6.33
CA SER A 140 -20.62 -9.85 6.35
C SER A 140 -20.59 -10.46 7.77
N VAL A 141 -21.53 -11.34 8.11
CA VAL A 141 -21.52 -12.07 9.40
C VAL A 141 -20.19 -12.80 9.62
N MET A 142 -19.66 -13.41 8.55
CA MET A 142 -18.34 -14.05 8.53
C MET A 142 -17.22 -13.06 8.87
N SER A 143 -17.23 -11.86 8.28
CA SER A 143 -16.22 -10.83 8.59
C SER A 143 -16.23 -10.45 10.07
N ARG A 144 -17.42 -10.26 10.69
CA ARG A 144 -17.51 -9.90 12.12
C ARG A 144 -16.93 -10.97 13.05
N VAL A 145 -17.26 -12.23 12.81
CA VAL A 145 -16.71 -13.37 13.58
C VAL A 145 -15.20 -13.47 13.40
N LEU A 146 -14.71 -13.23 12.18
CA LEU A 146 -13.27 -13.23 11.92
C LEU A 146 -12.55 -12.05 12.59
N GLN A 147 -13.13 -10.85 12.58
CA GLN A 147 -12.56 -9.67 13.28
C GLN A 147 -12.34 -9.98 14.75
N GLU A 148 -13.37 -10.50 15.44
CA GLU A 148 -13.26 -10.87 16.85
C GLU A 148 -12.18 -11.94 17.08
N SER A 149 -12.08 -12.92 16.17
CA SER A 149 -11.08 -13.98 16.26
C SER A 149 -9.66 -13.44 16.07
N LEU A 150 -9.45 -12.57 15.08
CA LEU A 150 -8.16 -11.92 14.83
C LEU A 150 -7.76 -10.97 15.97
N TRP A 151 -8.74 -10.27 16.57
CA TRP A 151 -8.51 -9.47 17.77
C TRP A 151 -8.04 -10.33 18.94
N LYS A 152 -8.71 -11.47 19.19
CA LYS A 152 -8.28 -12.43 20.23
C LYS A 152 -6.91 -13.02 19.96
N ILE A 153 -6.59 -13.32 18.70
CA ILE A 153 -5.25 -13.80 18.30
C ILE A 153 -4.22 -12.71 18.56
N SER A 154 -4.50 -11.47 18.15
CA SER A 154 -3.64 -10.31 18.37
C SER A 154 -3.41 -10.06 19.86
N GLU A 155 -4.45 -10.13 20.69
CA GLU A 155 -4.29 -10.02 22.14
C GLU A 155 -3.39 -11.14 22.68
N LYS A 156 -3.65 -12.41 22.32
CA LYS A 156 -2.89 -13.56 22.82
C LYS A 156 -1.40 -13.51 22.49
N ILE A 157 -1.02 -12.88 21.38
CA ILE A 157 0.38 -12.79 20.95
C ILE A 157 1.08 -11.54 21.48
N HIS A 158 0.39 -10.40 21.58
CA HIS A 158 1.00 -9.14 22.03
C HIS A 158 0.93 -8.93 23.54
N GLN A 159 -0.16 -9.33 24.22
CA GLN A 159 -0.32 -9.16 25.66
C GLN A 159 0.77 -9.81 26.53
N PRO A 160 1.33 -11.00 26.20
CA PRO A 160 2.41 -11.60 27.00
C PRO A 160 3.80 -11.02 26.70
N CYS A 161 3.93 -10.03 25.80
CA CYS A 161 5.22 -9.40 25.51
C CYS A 161 5.68 -8.50 26.68
N ASP A 162 6.98 -8.49 26.95
CA ASP A 162 7.62 -7.60 27.93
C ASP A 162 7.47 -6.11 27.55
N ALA A 163 7.34 -5.83 26.25
CA ALA A 163 6.95 -4.52 25.75
C ALA A 163 6.22 -4.61 24.40
N VAL A 164 5.20 -3.76 24.22
CA VAL A 164 4.54 -3.51 22.93
C VAL A 164 4.84 -2.07 22.51
N ILE A 165 5.56 -1.93 21.40
CA ILE A 165 5.89 -0.64 20.81
C ILE A 165 4.71 -0.18 19.94
N ALA A 166 4.15 0.97 20.26
CA ALA A 166 3.13 1.66 19.49
C ALA A 166 3.76 2.84 18.71
N PRO A 167 3.48 2.98 17.40
CA PRO A 167 4.09 4.01 16.57
C PRO A 167 3.58 5.43 16.85
N THR A 168 2.45 5.58 17.54
CA THR A 168 1.88 6.89 17.86
C THR A 168 1.25 6.91 19.24
N LYS A 169 1.04 8.10 19.80
CA LYS A 169 0.32 8.30 21.07
C LYS A 169 -1.12 7.77 21.00
N TYR A 170 -1.77 7.90 19.83
CA TYR A 170 -3.12 7.38 19.60
C TYR A 170 -3.14 5.86 19.73
N VAL A 171 -2.29 5.16 18.97
CA VAL A 171 -2.18 3.69 19.04
C VAL A 171 -1.80 3.25 20.44
N GLY A 172 -0.86 3.96 21.09
CA GLY A 172 -0.47 3.65 22.46
C GLY A 172 -1.63 3.73 23.45
N LYS A 173 -2.51 4.74 23.34
CA LYS A 173 -3.70 4.87 24.19
C LYS A 173 -4.71 3.76 23.92
N ASP A 174 -4.97 3.47 22.65
CA ASP A 174 -5.89 2.40 22.22
C ASP A 174 -5.44 1.02 22.72
N LEU A 175 -4.17 0.67 22.50
CA LEU A 175 -3.61 -0.60 22.98
C LEU A 175 -3.59 -0.71 24.51
N LYS A 176 -3.32 0.37 25.25
CA LYS A 176 -3.41 0.37 26.73
C LYS A 176 -4.82 0.12 27.22
N ASN A 177 -5.82 0.69 26.54
CA ASN A 177 -7.22 0.50 26.89
C ASN A 177 -7.67 -0.95 26.63
N ARG A 178 -7.24 -1.52 25.50
CA ARG A 178 -7.58 -2.89 25.10
C ARG A 178 -6.81 -3.94 25.90
N TRP A 179 -5.50 -3.76 26.06
CA TRP A 179 -4.60 -4.75 26.66
C TRP A 179 -4.00 -4.24 27.97
N LYS A 180 -4.86 -4.04 28.96
CA LYS A 180 -4.55 -3.39 30.26
C LYS A 180 -3.31 -3.91 30.99
N LYS A 181 -2.91 -5.17 30.76
CA LYS A 181 -1.77 -5.82 31.42
C LYS A 181 -0.44 -5.65 30.69
N THR A 182 -0.42 -4.95 29.55
CA THR A 182 0.74 -4.92 28.66
C THR A 182 1.52 -3.62 28.82
N ASN A 183 2.85 -3.74 28.85
CA ASN A 183 3.74 -2.60 28.87
C ASN A 183 3.81 -1.95 27.48
N VAL A 184 2.89 -1.01 27.21
CA VAL A 184 2.85 -0.29 25.93
C VAL A 184 3.76 0.94 25.95
N GLN A 185 4.75 0.95 25.07
CA GLN A 185 5.72 2.02 24.87
C GLN A 185 5.43 2.77 23.57
N VAL A 186 5.34 4.10 23.62
CA VAL A 186 5.12 4.90 22.41
C VAL A 186 6.48 5.29 21.83
N ILE A 187 6.84 4.71 20.69
CA ILE A 187 8.06 5.03 19.97
C ILE A 187 7.67 5.38 18.52
N PRO A 188 7.82 6.65 18.10
CA PRO A 188 7.50 7.06 16.74
C PRO A 188 8.24 6.26 15.68
N GLY A 189 7.58 6.03 14.55
CA GLY A 189 8.20 5.41 13.38
C GLY A 189 9.45 6.18 12.93
N VAL A 190 10.41 5.44 12.35
CA VAL A 190 11.67 6.00 11.87
C VAL A 190 11.64 6.20 10.35
N VAL A 191 12.32 7.25 9.90
CA VAL A 191 12.48 7.58 8.47
C VAL A 191 13.95 7.89 8.22
N GLU A 192 14.49 7.38 7.12
CA GLU A 192 15.87 7.65 6.69
C GLU A 192 15.97 9.03 6.03
N LEU A 193 16.26 10.07 6.83
CA LEU A 193 16.21 11.47 6.38
C LEU A 193 17.14 11.78 5.21
N LYS A 194 18.32 11.13 5.14
CA LYS A 194 19.29 11.35 4.06
C LYS A 194 18.72 11.03 2.68
N SER A 195 17.87 10.01 2.58
CA SER A 195 17.21 9.62 1.34
C SER A 195 16.19 10.65 0.85
N PHE A 196 15.67 11.51 1.74
CA PHE A 196 14.71 12.57 1.41
C PHE A 196 15.33 13.96 1.29
N ALA A 197 16.61 14.12 1.62
CA ALA A 197 17.31 15.41 1.58
C ALA A 197 17.73 15.83 0.17
N ASN A 198 17.68 14.93 -0.81
CA ASN A 198 18.13 15.19 -2.17
C ASN A 198 16.96 15.61 -3.08
N HIS A 199 17.03 16.82 -3.62
CA HIS A 199 16.01 17.38 -4.52
C HIS A 199 16.43 17.42 -6.00
N GLN A 200 17.58 16.84 -6.36
CA GLN A 200 18.15 16.97 -7.70
C GLN A 200 17.23 16.47 -8.83
N TYR A 201 16.31 15.55 -8.51
CA TYR A 201 15.39 14.96 -9.48
C TYR A 201 14.10 15.77 -9.68
N ARG A 202 13.89 16.85 -8.92
CA ARG A 202 12.63 17.62 -8.99
C ARG A 202 12.35 18.08 -10.42
N ASP A 203 13.30 18.77 -11.04
CA ASP A 203 13.08 19.43 -12.33
C ASP A 203 12.98 18.39 -13.46
N GLU A 204 13.77 17.32 -13.37
CA GLU A 204 13.69 16.17 -14.26
C GLU A 204 12.31 15.49 -14.19
N LEU A 205 11.80 15.21 -12.98
CA LEU A 205 10.49 14.59 -12.79
C LEU A 205 9.37 15.51 -13.27
N ARG A 206 9.47 16.81 -13.02
CA ARG A 206 8.49 17.79 -13.52
C ARG A 206 8.45 17.77 -15.04
N LYS A 207 9.63 17.82 -15.70
CA LYS A 207 9.73 17.72 -17.15
C LYS A 207 9.18 16.40 -17.69
N LYS A 208 9.54 15.26 -17.07
CA LYS A 208 9.07 13.91 -17.46
C LYS A 208 7.55 13.81 -17.45
N TYR A 209 6.89 14.51 -16.53
CA TYR A 209 5.45 14.45 -16.36
C TYR A 209 4.70 15.70 -16.88
N GLY A 210 5.34 16.52 -17.70
CA GLY A 210 4.70 17.70 -18.31
C GLY A 210 4.32 18.81 -17.32
N LEU A 211 4.92 18.82 -16.12
CA LEU A 211 4.63 19.78 -15.07
C LEU A 211 5.52 21.03 -15.24
N SER A 212 4.90 22.20 -15.38
CA SER A 212 5.66 23.47 -15.44
C SER A 212 6.14 23.89 -14.05
N ASP A 213 7.17 24.73 -13.95
CA ASP A 213 7.68 25.20 -12.65
C ASP A 213 6.68 26.04 -11.84
N LYS A 214 5.68 26.62 -12.51
CA LYS A 214 4.67 27.49 -11.89
C LYS A 214 3.48 26.73 -11.32
N GLU A 215 3.28 25.48 -11.72
CA GLU A 215 2.16 24.67 -11.26
C GLU A 215 2.34 24.22 -9.81
N MET A 216 1.27 24.31 -9.02
CA MET A 216 1.25 23.77 -7.67
C MET A 216 0.98 22.27 -7.75
N VAL A 217 1.94 21.46 -7.29
CA VAL A 217 1.86 20.00 -7.39
C VAL A 217 1.54 19.40 -6.02
N PHE A 218 0.42 18.70 -5.93
CA PHE A 218 0.03 17.86 -4.81
C PHE A 218 0.43 16.43 -5.13
N LEU A 219 1.20 15.80 -4.24
CA LEU A 219 1.65 14.42 -4.39
C LEU A 219 0.96 13.53 -3.36
N SER A 220 0.39 12.43 -3.83
CA SER A 220 -0.07 11.34 -2.99
C SER A 220 0.75 10.09 -3.29
N SER A 221 1.53 9.64 -2.31
CA SER A 221 2.40 8.47 -2.45
C SER A 221 1.97 7.35 -1.51
N GLY A 222 1.83 6.14 -2.05
CA GLY A 222 1.48 4.94 -1.29
C GLY A 222 0.65 3.95 -2.10
N ARG A 223 0.32 2.82 -1.48
CA ARG A 223 -0.52 1.78 -2.10
C ARG A 223 -1.88 2.38 -2.51
N LEU A 224 -2.32 2.12 -3.73
CA LEU A 224 -3.61 2.59 -4.26
C LEU A 224 -4.74 1.66 -3.82
N SER A 225 -5.05 1.70 -2.52
CA SER A 225 -5.97 0.79 -1.85
C SER A 225 -7.10 1.55 -1.14
N VAL A 226 -8.17 0.82 -0.78
CA VAL A 226 -9.45 1.39 -0.31
C VAL A 226 -9.27 2.17 0.98
N GLU A 227 -8.44 1.68 1.91
CA GLU A 227 -8.19 2.28 3.22
C GLU A 227 -7.50 3.65 3.15
N LYS A 228 -7.01 4.04 1.98
CA LYS A 228 -6.36 5.34 1.77
C LYS A 228 -7.34 6.44 1.37
N HIS A 229 -8.61 6.11 1.17
CA HIS A 229 -9.70 7.07 0.95
C HIS A 229 -9.37 8.13 -0.12
N TYR A 230 -8.86 7.68 -1.28
CA TYR A 230 -8.49 8.57 -2.39
C TYR A 230 -9.70 9.33 -2.98
N ASP A 231 -10.91 8.85 -2.76
CA ASP A 231 -12.16 9.55 -3.06
C ASP A 231 -12.27 10.87 -2.28
N LEU A 232 -11.91 10.87 -1.00
CA LEU A 232 -11.86 12.08 -0.18
C LEU A 232 -10.78 13.04 -0.69
N LEU A 233 -9.61 12.50 -1.08
CA LEU A 233 -8.52 13.31 -1.62
C LEU A 233 -8.92 14.00 -2.93
N ILE A 234 -9.53 13.27 -3.86
CA ILE A 234 -10.04 13.83 -5.12
C ILE A 234 -11.12 14.88 -4.84
N THR A 235 -12.03 14.60 -3.91
CA THR A 235 -13.08 15.55 -3.52
C THR A 235 -12.48 16.84 -2.97
N ALA A 236 -11.51 16.74 -2.06
CA ALA A 236 -10.80 17.90 -1.51
C ALA A 236 -10.03 18.65 -2.60
N PHE A 237 -9.33 17.93 -3.48
CA PHE A 237 -8.59 18.54 -4.58
C PHE A 237 -9.51 19.29 -5.57
N SER A 238 -10.73 18.80 -5.81
CA SER A 238 -11.72 19.50 -6.64
C SER A 238 -12.10 20.88 -6.09
N MET A 239 -11.97 21.11 -4.78
CA MET A 239 -12.18 22.41 -4.15
C MET A 239 -10.97 23.33 -4.36
N ILE A 240 -9.75 22.76 -4.39
CA ILE A 240 -8.51 23.48 -4.66
C ILE A 240 -8.50 24.01 -6.09
N LEU A 241 -8.94 23.21 -7.07
CA LEU A 241 -9.01 23.60 -8.48
C LEU A 241 -9.90 24.82 -8.75
N VAL A 242 -10.91 25.09 -7.90
CA VAL A 242 -11.74 26.30 -8.02
C VAL A 242 -10.90 27.57 -7.83
N LYS A 243 -9.90 27.53 -6.94
CA LYS A 243 -9.04 28.68 -6.62
C LYS A 243 -7.71 28.65 -7.37
N TYR A 244 -7.19 27.46 -7.65
CA TYR A 244 -5.93 27.24 -8.35
C TYR A 244 -6.16 26.29 -9.55
N PRO A 245 -6.66 26.81 -10.68
CA PRO A 245 -7.04 25.98 -11.83
C PRO A 245 -5.88 25.18 -12.44
N HIS A 246 -4.64 25.62 -12.24
CA HIS A 246 -3.43 24.96 -12.72
C HIS A 246 -2.75 24.08 -11.66
N ALA A 247 -3.44 23.78 -10.55
CA ALA A 247 -2.91 22.80 -9.60
C ALA A 247 -2.96 21.39 -10.20
N ARG A 248 -1.99 20.55 -9.82
CA ARG A 248 -1.83 19.18 -10.32
C ARG A 248 -1.89 18.21 -9.15
N LEU A 249 -2.56 17.07 -9.32
CA LEU A 249 -2.60 15.99 -8.33
C LEU A 249 -1.94 14.74 -8.91
N VAL A 250 -0.83 14.34 -8.32
CA VAL A 250 -0.01 13.21 -8.74
C VAL A 250 -0.28 12.04 -7.80
N PHE A 251 -0.63 10.88 -8.37
CA PHE A 251 -0.71 9.63 -7.63
C PHE A 251 0.51 8.76 -7.93
N MET A 252 1.24 8.40 -6.88
CA MET A 252 2.41 7.56 -6.92
C MET A 252 2.12 6.25 -6.16
N GLY A 253 1.98 5.16 -6.91
CA GLY A 253 1.78 3.83 -6.36
C GLY A 253 0.92 2.93 -7.24
N ASP A 254 0.69 1.71 -6.77
CA ASP A 254 -0.18 0.72 -7.42
C ASP A 254 -1.13 0.08 -6.39
N GLY A 255 -2.22 -0.53 -6.86
CA GLY A 255 -3.21 -1.17 -6.00
C GLY A 255 -4.60 -1.29 -6.63
N SER A 256 -5.51 -1.89 -5.87
CA SER A 256 -6.85 -2.29 -6.32
C SER A 256 -7.72 -1.14 -6.84
N VAL A 257 -7.52 0.10 -6.37
CA VAL A 257 -8.36 1.24 -6.77
C VAL A 257 -7.81 2.00 -7.97
N LYS A 258 -6.63 1.65 -8.49
CA LYS A 258 -5.97 2.33 -9.62
C LYS A 258 -6.88 2.49 -10.83
N ALA A 259 -7.54 1.41 -11.25
CA ALA A 259 -8.43 1.45 -12.41
C ALA A 259 -9.61 2.41 -12.20
N GLY A 260 -10.15 2.47 -10.98
CA GLY A 260 -11.20 3.42 -10.60
C GLY A 260 -10.70 4.86 -10.64
N LEU A 261 -9.50 5.14 -10.10
CA LEU A 261 -8.89 6.46 -10.14
C LEU A 261 -8.59 6.92 -11.57
N GLN A 262 -8.09 6.02 -12.42
CA GLN A 262 -7.86 6.27 -13.85
C GLN A 262 -9.17 6.54 -14.61
N TYR A 263 -10.22 5.78 -14.31
CA TYR A 263 -11.54 5.99 -14.90
C TYR A 263 -12.12 7.34 -14.48
N ILE A 264 -12.04 7.70 -13.19
CA ILE A 264 -12.48 8.99 -12.68
C ILE A 264 -11.72 10.11 -13.40
N ALA A 265 -10.38 10.04 -13.47
CA ALA A 265 -9.54 11.00 -14.20
C ALA A 265 -9.97 11.17 -15.67
N LYS A 266 -10.23 10.05 -16.37
CA LYS A 266 -10.70 10.04 -17.76
C LYS A 266 -12.09 10.63 -17.92
N VAL A 267 -13.00 10.40 -16.98
CA VAL A 267 -14.38 10.90 -17.03
C VAL A 267 -14.47 12.38 -16.68
N ILE A 268 -13.60 12.87 -15.79
CA ILE A 268 -13.58 14.29 -15.39
C ILE A 268 -12.92 15.22 -16.40
N GLY A 269 -12.49 14.71 -17.56
CA GLY A 269 -11.84 15.51 -18.61
C GLY A 269 -10.49 16.09 -18.18
N VAL A 270 -9.89 15.54 -17.12
CA VAL A 270 -8.55 15.86 -16.67
C VAL A 270 -7.61 14.97 -17.50
N PRO A 271 -6.81 15.53 -18.43
CA PRO A 271 -5.89 14.76 -19.25
C PRO A 271 -5.01 13.83 -18.39
N LYS A 272 -4.51 12.75 -18.98
CA LYS A 272 -3.63 11.79 -18.30
C LYS A 272 -2.36 12.48 -17.76
N GLU A 273 -2.02 13.65 -18.31
CA GLU A 273 -0.95 14.56 -17.89
C GLU A 273 -1.26 15.35 -16.60
N GLU A 274 -2.53 15.53 -16.24
CA GLU A 274 -2.93 16.32 -15.07
C GLU A 274 -3.19 15.47 -13.82
N VAL A 275 -3.60 14.22 -14.01
CA VAL A 275 -3.47 13.13 -13.03
C VAL A 275 -2.26 12.29 -13.41
N VAL A 276 -1.08 12.77 -13.06
CA VAL A 276 0.16 12.03 -13.29
C VAL A 276 0.13 10.78 -12.41
N PHE A 277 -0.04 9.62 -13.05
CA PHE A 277 0.28 8.35 -12.41
C PHE A 277 1.77 8.07 -12.59
N ALA A 278 2.56 8.39 -11.57
CA ALA A 278 3.98 8.05 -11.52
C ALA A 278 4.15 6.56 -11.18
N LEU A 279 3.68 5.67 -12.06
CA LEU A 279 3.69 4.21 -11.86
C LEU A 279 5.11 3.62 -11.78
N GLU A 280 6.09 4.31 -12.34
CA GLU A 280 7.50 3.87 -12.43
C GLU A 280 8.38 4.33 -11.28
N SER A 281 7.82 4.98 -10.27
CA SER A 281 8.64 5.47 -9.14
C SER A 281 9.05 4.36 -8.16
N ILE A 282 8.74 3.10 -8.52
CA ILE A 282 9.49 1.91 -8.12
C ILE A 282 9.76 1.08 -9.38
N GLN A 283 10.73 1.45 -10.21
CA GLN A 283 11.42 0.50 -11.08
C GLN A 283 12.91 0.79 -11.13
N ASP A 284 13.69 -0.30 -11.07
CA ASP A 284 15.12 -0.30 -11.33
C ASP A 284 15.39 0.43 -12.66
N THR A 285 16.44 1.26 -12.69
CA THR A 285 16.83 2.06 -13.86
C THR A 285 17.02 1.19 -15.10
N VAL A 286 16.27 1.49 -16.16
CA VAL A 286 16.41 0.91 -17.51
C VAL A 286 17.03 1.98 -18.42
N SER A 287 17.97 1.61 -19.28
CA SER A 287 18.72 2.56 -20.11
C SER A 287 17.88 3.07 -21.28
N LEU A 288 17.99 4.36 -21.63
CA LEU A 288 17.38 4.91 -22.85
C LEU A 288 17.89 4.23 -24.15
N TYR A 289 19.04 3.57 -24.06
CA TYR A 289 19.66 2.79 -25.14
C TYR A 289 19.36 1.30 -25.07
N GLU A 290 18.38 0.89 -24.27
CA GLU A 290 17.99 -0.50 -24.15
C GLU A 290 17.02 -0.89 -25.28
N PRO A 291 17.30 -1.96 -26.04
CA PRO A 291 16.49 -2.35 -27.19
C PRO A 291 15.20 -3.06 -26.75
N ILE A 292 14.04 -2.62 -27.25
CA ILE A 292 12.73 -3.10 -26.78
C ILE A 292 12.29 -4.37 -27.55
N TYR A 293 12.95 -4.70 -28.66
CA TYR A 293 12.66 -5.88 -29.49
C TYR A 293 13.89 -6.27 -30.31
N ASN A 294 14.17 -7.57 -30.48
CA ASN A 294 15.28 -8.05 -31.31
C ASN A 294 14.92 -9.35 -32.03
N ASP A 295 14.33 -9.25 -33.22
CA ASP A 295 14.06 -10.38 -34.14
C ASP A 295 14.82 -10.15 -35.47
N GLY A 296 16.14 -9.99 -35.38
CA GLY A 296 17.05 -10.09 -36.53
C GLY A 296 17.19 -8.84 -37.43
N GLY A 297 16.76 -7.66 -36.98
CA GLY A 297 16.96 -6.37 -37.65
C GLY A 297 17.43 -5.27 -36.67
N ASP A 298 17.61 -4.03 -37.16
CA ASP A 298 18.06 -2.89 -36.36
C ASP A 298 17.16 -2.66 -35.13
N ALA A 299 17.79 -2.44 -33.97
CA ALA A 299 17.12 -2.32 -32.69
C ALA A 299 16.29 -1.02 -32.59
N ILE A 300 15.02 -1.16 -32.17
CA ILE A 300 14.15 -0.03 -31.82
C ILE A 300 14.44 0.37 -30.37
N TYR A 301 14.71 1.66 -30.15
CA TYR A 301 15.07 2.21 -28.84
C TYR A 301 13.87 2.94 -28.21
N VAL A 302 13.88 3.02 -26.88
CA VAL A 302 12.82 3.68 -26.08
C VAL A 302 12.61 5.15 -26.48
N VAL A 303 13.66 5.80 -27.00
CA VAL A 303 13.63 7.20 -27.45
C VAL A 303 12.72 7.43 -28.67
N ASP A 304 12.41 6.40 -29.45
CA ASP A 304 11.74 6.53 -30.74
C ASP A 304 10.21 6.74 -30.65
N GLN A 305 9.62 6.74 -29.44
CA GLN A 305 8.16 6.68 -29.24
C GLN A 305 7.46 7.94 -28.70
N VAL A 306 8.12 9.11 -28.63
CA VAL A 306 7.54 10.32 -27.99
C VAL A 306 6.98 11.33 -29.01
N LYS A 307 5.72 11.83 -28.86
CA LYS A 307 5.04 12.77 -29.79
C LYS A 307 4.21 13.88 -29.08
N ASP A 308 3.96 14.99 -29.80
CA ASP A 308 3.62 16.39 -29.34
C ASP A 308 2.12 16.83 -29.42
N GLU A 309 1.74 17.90 -28.69
CA GLU A 309 0.39 18.28 -28.18
C GLU A 309 -0.14 19.69 -28.59
N LYS A 310 -1.41 19.85 -29.03
CA LYS A 310 -2.12 21.16 -29.09
C LYS A 310 -3.67 21.07 -29.02
N ASN A 311 -4.31 21.48 -27.90
CA ASN A 311 -5.61 22.20 -27.79
C ASN A 311 -6.16 22.20 -26.33
N LEU A 312 -6.15 23.36 -25.63
CA LEU A 312 -6.43 23.46 -24.18
C LEU A 312 -7.69 24.27 -23.79
N ALA A 313 -8.30 25.05 -24.70
CA ALA A 313 -9.35 26.01 -24.34
C ALA A 313 -10.78 25.43 -24.32
N GLU A 314 -11.07 24.40 -25.11
CA GLU A 314 -12.41 23.77 -25.16
C GLU A 314 -12.70 22.96 -23.88
N ASN A 315 -11.68 22.39 -23.24
CA ASN A 315 -11.82 21.46 -22.11
C ASN A 315 -12.37 22.07 -20.81
N TRP A 316 -12.26 23.40 -20.63
CA TRP A 316 -12.66 24.05 -19.37
C TRP A 316 -14.18 24.16 -19.21
N LEU A 317 -14.91 24.42 -20.30
CA LEU A 317 -16.38 24.53 -20.29
C LEU A 317 -17.03 23.17 -19.99
N ASP A 318 -16.43 22.09 -20.47
CA ASP A 318 -16.91 20.72 -20.26
C ASP A 318 -16.82 20.27 -18.79
N SER A 319 -15.80 20.73 -18.07
CA SER A 319 -15.56 20.39 -16.66
C SER A 319 -16.62 20.96 -15.70
N LEU A 320 -17.11 22.17 -16.00
CA LEU A 320 -18.18 22.84 -15.26
C LEU A 320 -19.53 22.19 -15.53
N ALA A 321 -19.80 21.83 -16.79
CA ALA A 321 -21.02 21.16 -17.20
C ALA A 321 -21.13 19.76 -16.55
N LEU A 322 -20.07 18.96 -16.59
CA LEU A 322 -20.01 17.63 -15.99
C LEU A 322 -20.31 17.63 -14.48
N ARG A 323 -19.80 18.63 -13.76
CA ARG A 323 -20.02 18.77 -12.31
C ARG A 323 -21.48 19.03 -11.97
N GLU A 324 -22.20 19.77 -12.80
CA GLU A 324 -23.66 19.91 -12.67
C GLU A 324 -24.39 18.62 -13.05
N SER A 325 -23.94 17.93 -14.10
CA SER A 325 -24.56 16.69 -14.59
C SER A 325 -24.60 15.59 -13.53
N ILE A 326 -23.50 15.40 -12.80
CA ILE A 326 -23.39 14.38 -11.75
C ILE A 326 -24.29 14.71 -10.55
N LYS A 327 -24.48 16.00 -10.23
CA LYS A 327 -25.42 16.45 -9.18
C LYS A 327 -26.89 16.20 -9.55
N LYS A 328 -27.21 16.20 -10.86
CA LYS A 328 -28.58 16.01 -11.40
C LYS A 328 -28.99 14.54 -11.52
N LEU A 329 -28.08 13.57 -11.28
CA LEU A 329 -28.41 12.14 -11.30
C LEU A 329 -29.36 11.75 -10.15
N LYS A 330 -30.33 10.88 -10.44
CA LYS A 330 -31.27 10.38 -9.43
C LYS A 330 -30.58 9.41 -8.46
N GLY A 331 -31.09 9.27 -7.25
CA GLY A 331 -30.45 8.48 -6.17
C GLY A 331 -30.01 7.07 -6.55
N ARG A 332 -30.81 6.34 -7.36
CA ARG A 332 -30.44 5.01 -7.88
C ARG A 332 -29.33 5.05 -8.93
N GLU A 333 -29.38 5.98 -9.88
CA GLU A 333 -28.34 6.17 -10.90
C GLU A 333 -27.02 6.57 -10.25
N LYS A 334 -27.08 7.53 -9.32
CA LYS A 334 -25.92 7.96 -8.53
C LYS A 334 -25.30 6.82 -7.73
N ASN A 335 -26.12 5.96 -7.12
CA ASN A 335 -25.64 4.80 -6.38
C ASN A 335 -24.98 3.76 -7.30
N ILE A 336 -25.56 3.48 -8.48
CA ILE A 336 -24.97 2.57 -9.48
C ILE A 336 -23.63 3.12 -9.97
N ILE A 337 -23.57 4.40 -10.33
CA ILE A 337 -22.32 5.06 -10.75
C ILE A 337 -21.28 4.99 -9.61
N THR A 338 -21.69 5.23 -8.37
CA THR A 338 -20.82 5.10 -7.19
C THR A 338 -20.27 3.67 -7.05
N LEU A 339 -21.14 2.67 -7.13
CA LEU A 339 -20.73 1.28 -6.94
C LEU A 339 -19.84 0.76 -8.07
N ARG A 340 -20.18 1.09 -9.31
CA ARG A 340 -19.46 0.67 -10.52
C ARG A 340 -18.10 1.35 -10.65
N PHE A 341 -18.03 2.65 -10.41
CA PHE A 341 -16.88 3.45 -10.77
C PHE A 341 -16.06 3.94 -9.57
N PHE A 342 -16.63 3.96 -8.37
CA PHE A 342 -15.94 4.39 -7.15
C PHE A 342 -15.65 3.22 -6.19
N LYS A 343 -16.53 2.22 -6.11
CA LYS A 343 -16.30 1.00 -5.32
C LYS A 343 -15.77 -0.18 -6.16
N GLY A 344 -15.53 0.04 -7.46
CA GLY A 344 -14.91 -0.95 -8.36
C GLY A 344 -15.72 -2.23 -8.59
N LYS A 345 -17.02 -2.23 -8.25
CA LYS A 345 -17.86 -3.43 -8.35
C LYS A 345 -18.20 -3.73 -9.81
N THR A 346 -18.21 -5.01 -10.18
CA THR A 346 -18.71 -5.50 -11.46
C THR A 346 -20.22 -5.25 -11.59
N GLN A 347 -20.76 -5.25 -12.81
CA GLN A 347 -22.22 -5.08 -13.01
C GLN A 347 -23.03 -6.18 -12.33
N MET A 348 -22.47 -7.39 -12.21
CA MET A 348 -23.07 -8.49 -11.46
C MET A 348 -23.08 -8.22 -9.96
N GLU A 349 -21.98 -7.74 -9.38
CA GLU A 349 -21.94 -7.43 -7.95
C GLU A 349 -22.86 -6.26 -7.58
N VAL A 350 -23.00 -5.28 -8.47
CA VAL A 350 -23.96 -4.16 -8.30
C VAL A 350 -25.40 -4.65 -8.43
N ALA A 351 -25.66 -5.60 -9.33
CA ALA A 351 -26.97 -6.22 -9.50
C ALA A 351 -27.42 -6.94 -8.22
N ASP A 352 -26.51 -7.75 -7.66
CA ASP A 352 -26.74 -8.48 -6.41
C ASP A 352 -26.99 -7.55 -5.22
N GLU A 353 -26.25 -6.44 -5.13
CA GLU A 353 -26.34 -5.49 -4.02
C GLU A 353 -27.59 -4.59 -4.08
N ILE A 354 -28.01 -4.20 -5.28
CA ILE A 354 -29.19 -3.34 -5.48
C ILE A 354 -30.48 -4.18 -5.61
N GLY A 355 -30.35 -5.51 -5.77
CA GLY A 355 -31.48 -6.43 -5.90
C GLY A 355 -32.19 -6.31 -7.25
N ILE A 356 -31.43 -6.08 -8.34
CA ILE A 356 -31.94 -5.96 -9.71
C ILE A 356 -31.10 -6.82 -10.66
N SER A 357 -31.56 -7.06 -11.88
CA SER A 357 -30.78 -7.87 -12.84
C SER A 357 -29.57 -7.12 -13.40
N GLN A 358 -28.53 -7.84 -13.81
CA GLN A 358 -27.35 -7.26 -14.45
C GLN A 358 -27.71 -6.47 -15.72
N ALA A 359 -28.69 -6.93 -16.49
CA ALA A 359 -29.20 -6.21 -17.64
C ALA A 359 -29.87 -4.86 -17.25
N GLN A 360 -30.54 -4.81 -16.09
CA GLN A 360 -31.10 -3.56 -15.55
C GLN A 360 -30.01 -2.61 -15.06
N VAL A 361 -28.96 -3.11 -14.40
CA VAL A 361 -27.78 -2.31 -14.01
C VAL A 361 -27.13 -1.70 -15.24
N SER A 362 -26.89 -2.50 -16.29
CA SER A 362 -26.29 -2.03 -17.54
C SER A 362 -27.13 -0.94 -18.21
N ARG A 363 -28.47 -1.08 -18.26
CA ARG A 363 -29.37 -0.05 -18.79
C ARG A 363 -29.34 1.24 -17.96
N LEU A 364 -29.35 1.13 -16.64
CA LEU A 364 -29.33 2.29 -15.74
C LEU A 364 -27.96 3.01 -15.75
N GLU A 365 -26.87 2.25 -15.82
CA GLU A 365 -25.51 2.77 -16.00
C GLU A 365 -25.41 3.53 -17.32
N LYS A 366 -25.86 2.92 -18.43
CA LYS A 366 -25.88 3.56 -19.74
C LYS A 366 -26.75 4.83 -19.75
N ASN A 367 -27.95 4.79 -19.18
CA ASN A 367 -28.85 5.95 -19.10
C ASN A 367 -28.26 7.09 -18.26
N ALA A 368 -27.58 6.77 -17.16
CA ALA A 368 -26.91 7.75 -16.32
C ALA A 368 -25.74 8.42 -17.07
N LEU A 369 -24.93 7.64 -17.79
CA LEU A 369 -23.85 8.14 -18.63
C LEU A 369 -24.37 8.97 -19.81
N ASP A 370 -25.44 8.55 -20.46
CA ASP A 370 -26.08 9.29 -21.56
C ASP A 370 -26.66 10.63 -21.07
N ARG A 371 -27.23 10.66 -19.86
CA ARG A 371 -27.69 11.90 -19.21
C ARG A 371 -26.54 12.84 -18.88
N ILE A 372 -25.44 12.29 -18.39
CA ILE A 372 -24.22 13.07 -18.17
C ILE A 372 -23.75 13.67 -19.49
N LYS A 373 -23.67 12.86 -20.55
CA LYS A 373 -23.21 13.29 -21.87
C LYS A 373 -24.09 14.38 -22.49
N ARG A 374 -25.42 14.27 -22.37
CA ARG A 374 -26.39 15.27 -22.88
C ARG A 374 -26.46 16.58 -22.09
N SER A 375 -25.78 16.66 -20.96
CA SER A 375 -25.73 17.89 -20.15
C SER A 375 -24.38 18.59 -20.24
N ILE A 376 -23.45 18.03 -21.03
CA ILE A 376 -22.12 18.56 -21.33
C ILE A 376 -22.06 19.15 -22.75
N VAL A 377 -22.85 18.59 -23.68
CA VAL A 377 -23.19 19.19 -24.99
C VAL A 377 -24.39 20.12 -24.83
#